data_AF-A0A934NVG9-F1
#
_entry.id   AF-A0A934NVG9-F1
#
_cell.length_a   1.000
_cell.length_b   1.000
_cell.length_c   1.000
_cell.angle_alpha   90.00
_cell.angle_beta   90.00
_cell.angle_gamma   90.00
#
_symmetry.space_group_name_H-M   'P 1'
#
loop_
_entity.id
_entity.type
_entity.pdbx_description
1 polymer ?
#
loop_
_entity_poly.entity_id
_entity_poly.type
_entity_poly.pdbx_seq_one_letter_code
_entity_poly.pdbx_strand_id
1 'polypeptide(L)'
;MSDLLRLATAGSVDDGKSTLVGRLLYDTKSVLADQIDAVTRASVDKGLATPDLSLLVDGLRAEREQGITIDVAYRYFATPTRSFVLADTPGHVQYTRNTVSGASTAQLVILLVDARKGVIEQTRRHAAVLALLGVPKLVLAVNKIDLVDDPAAVFAEISSEFNSLTSTLGWATEDVTEIPVSALHGDNIASRSSNTPYYDGPSLIEHLESVPVDADSAGRHSIGLRFPVQYVIRPRTADYPDYRGYAGQVAAGTVAPGDEVVVLPSGIRTTVERIDTADGELPLAQAGRSVTLVLADDVDISRGDTIASPVDAPEPLADFDATVCWLAEKPLRPGARLLLKHGTRTTQAIVGTLVERFDEQKLVAAPSPETLELNDIGRISIRVAEPLVADDYGVNRHTGSFLLIDPAGGNTLAAGLVGDVLSAVEVGDKV
;
A
#
# COMPACT_ATOMS: atom_id res chain seq x y z
N MET A 1 -17.13 -7.13 -14.46
CA MET A 1 -16.63 -5.97 -13.69
C MET A 1 -15.19 -5.78 -14.11
N SER A 2 -14.78 -4.58 -14.52
CA SER A 2 -13.36 -4.33 -14.80
C SER A 2 -12.59 -4.46 -13.49
N ASP A 3 -11.55 -5.27 -13.49
CA ASP A 3 -10.69 -5.45 -12.33
C ASP A 3 -10.01 -4.10 -11.95
N LEU A 4 -9.81 -3.84 -10.66
CA LEU A 4 -9.28 -2.57 -10.15
C LEU A 4 -7.88 -2.78 -9.59
N LEU A 5 -6.86 -2.22 -10.25
CA LEU A 5 -5.49 -2.23 -9.75
C LEU A 5 -5.19 -0.96 -8.97
N ARG A 6 -4.69 -1.11 -7.74
CA ARG A 6 -4.13 0.00 -6.96
C ARG A 6 -2.62 0.04 -7.12
N LEU A 7 -2.09 1.15 -7.63
CA LEU A 7 -0.65 1.34 -7.77
C LEU A 7 -0.17 2.67 -7.17
N ALA A 8 1.13 2.77 -6.92
CA ALA A 8 1.78 4.02 -6.54
C ALA A 8 3.02 4.28 -7.40
N THR A 9 3.46 5.53 -7.49
CA THR A 9 4.76 5.91 -8.08
C THR A 9 5.74 6.29 -6.98
N ALA A 10 7.00 5.88 -7.12
CA ALA A 10 8.11 6.26 -6.25
C ALA A 10 9.36 6.57 -7.09
N GLY A 11 10.35 7.27 -6.53
CA GLY A 11 11.57 7.67 -7.26
C GLY A 11 12.14 8.99 -6.76
N SER A 12 13.37 9.32 -7.14
CA SER A 12 14.04 10.56 -6.70
C SER A 12 13.40 11.82 -7.28
N VAL A 13 13.80 12.98 -6.77
CA VAL A 13 13.51 14.26 -7.40
C VAL A 13 14.14 14.29 -8.79
N ASP A 14 13.41 14.85 -9.76
CA ASP A 14 13.77 14.92 -11.18
C ASP A 14 13.80 13.61 -11.95
N ASP A 15 13.48 12.45 -11.36
CA ASP A 15 13.43 11.19 -12.13
C ASP A 15 12.23 11.12 -13.11
N GLY A 16 11.35 12.13 -13.08
CA GLY A 16 10.25 12.30 -14.04
C GLY A 16 8.93 11.63 -13.64
N LYS A 17 8.66 11.47 -12.34
CA LYS A 17 7.41 10.89 -11.81
C LYS A 17 6.17 11.60 -12.34
N SER A 18 6.03 12.90 -12.08
CA SER A 18 4.87 13.68 -12.52
C SER A 18 4.72 13.68 -14.05
N THR A 19 5.84 13.68 -14.78
CA THR A 19 5.83 13.54 -16.26
C THR A 19 5.28 12.19 -16.68
N LEU A 20 5.71 11.09 -16.04
CA LEU A 20 5.21 9.74 -16.33
C LEU A 20 3.71 9.63 -16.01
N VAL A 21 3.28 10.12 -14.84
CA VAL A 21 1.87 10.12 -14.43
C VAL A 21 1.03 10.93 -15.43
N GLY A 22 1.47 12.15 -15.77
CA GLY A 22 0.81 12.98 -16.78
C GLY A 22 0.73 12.29 -18.14
N ARG A 23 1.79 11.59 -18.55
CA ARG A 23 1.81 10.82 -19.79
C ARG A 23 0.85 9.64 -19.79
N LEU A 24 0.78 8.89 -18.69
CA LEU A 24 -0.19 7.80 -18.52
C LEU A 24 -1.63 8.31 -18.64
N LEU A 25 -1.95 9.42 -17.99
CA LEU A 25 -3.28 10.02 -18.06
C LEU A 25 -3.62 10.50 -19.48
N TYR A 26 -2.64 11.10 -20.18
CA TYR A 26 -2.78 11.56 -21.55
C TYR A 26 -2.97 10.41 -22.53
N ASP A 27 -2.10 9.40 -22.51
CA ASP A 27 -2.12 8.29 -23.46
C ASP A 27 -3.33 7.36 -23.26
N THR A 28 -3.83 7.24 -22.02
CA THR A 28 -5.08 6.51 -21.73
C THR A 28 -6.35 7.30 -22.06
N LYS A 29 -6.22 8.55 -22.54
CA LYS A 29 -7.33 9.47 -22.81
C LYS A 29 -8.22 9.73 -21.59
N SER A 30 -7.63 9.66 -20.40
CA SER A 30 -8.32 9.91 -19.13
C SER A 30 -8.43 11.39 -18.80
N VAL A 31 -7.80 12.25 -19.61
CA VAL A 31 -7.82 13.71 -19.50
C VAL A 31 -8.78 14.30 -20.54
N LEU A 32 -9.63 15.23 -20.10
CA LEU A 32 -10.55 15.94 -20.99
C LEU A 32 -9.77 16.90 -21.93
N ALA A 33 -10.28 17.08 -23.14
CA ALA A 33 -9.60 17.87 -24.18
C ALA A 33 -9.30 19.32 -23.76
N ASP A 34 -10.20 19.93 -22.98
CA ASP A 34 -10.05 21.29 -22.46
C ASP A 34 -8.89 21.42 -21.45
N GLN A 35 -8.63 20.38 -20.65
CA GLN A 35 -7.48 20.32 -19.75
C GLN A 35 -6.17 20.17 -20.52
N ILE A 36 -6.16 19.37 -21.59
CA ILE A 36 -5.00 19.25 -22.49
C ILE A 36 -4.70 20.60 -23.17
N ASP A 37 -5.74 21.31 -23.63
CA ASP A 37 -5.60 22.65 -24.22
C ASP A 37 -5.08 23.67 -23.20
N ALA A 38 -5.52 23.59 -21.94
CA ALA A 38 -5.02 24.45 -20.87
C ALA A 38 -3.53 24.20 -20.57
N VAL A 39 -3.11 22.94 -20.51
CA VAL A 39 -1.70 22.56 -20.34
C VAL A 39 -0.86 23.04 -21.51
N THR A 40 -1.33 22.81 -22.74
CA THR A 40 -0.62 23.21 -23.96
C THR A 40 -0.39 24.73 -23.99
N ARG A 41 -1.42 25.53 -23.65
CA ARG A 41 -1.28 26.99 -23.53
C ARG A 41 -0.25 27.39 -22.46
N ALA A 42 -0.33 26.80 -21.27
CA ALA A 42 0.60 27.10 -20.18
C ALA A 42 2.05 26.71 -20.52
N SER A 43 2.26 25.62 -21.26
CA SER A 43 3.58 25.20 -21.75
C SER A 43 4.15 26.17 -22.78
N VAL A 44 3.31 26.66 -23.71
CA VAL A 44 3.70 27.70 -24.67
C VAL A 44 4.05 29.01 -23.97
N ASP A 45 3.28 29.43 -22.96
CA ASP A 45 3.57 30.62 -22.15
C ASP A 45 4.91 30.51 -21.40
N LYS A 46 5.33 29.27 -21.05
CA LYS A 46 6.64 28.96 -20.48
C LYS A 46 7.76 28.77 -21.53
N GLY A 47 7.44 28.90 -22.83
CA GLY A 47 8.40 28.78 -23.93
C GLY A 47 8.74 27.33 -24.33
N LEU A 48 7.94 26.34 -23.92
CA LEU A 48 8.14 24.94 -24.27
C LEU A 48 7.48 24.61 -25.62
N ALA A 49 8.18 23.85 -26.46
CA ALA A 49 7.68 23.42 -27.77
C ALA A 49 6.71 22.24 -27.69
N THR A 50 6.73 21.48 -26.60
CA THR A 50 5.85 20.34 -26.34
C THR A 50 5.05 20.56 -25.06
N PRO A 51 3.82 20.01 -24.97
CA PRO A 51 3.03 20.08 -23.74
C PRO A 51 3.78 19.44 -22.56
N ASP A 52 3.90 20.18 -21.47
CA ASP A 52 4.46 19.72 -20.22
C ASP A 52 3.37 19.01 -19.41
N LEU A 53 3.29 17.69 -19.59
CA LEU A 53 2.25 16.86 -18.99
C LEU A 53 2.36 16.77 -17.46
N SER A 54 3.48 17.17 -16.85
CA SER A 54 3.59 17.25 -15.40
C SER A 54 2.55 18.21 -14.79
N LEU A 55 2.15 19.24 -15.56
CA LEU A 55 1.15 20.24 -15.16
C LEU A 55 -0.26 19.66 -14.95
N LEU A 56 -0.53 18.44 -15.45
CA LEU A 56 -1.79 17.73 -15.18
C LEU A 56 -1.86 17.21 -13.73
N VAL A 57 -0.71 16.99 -13.10
CA VAL A 57 -0.57 16.27 -11.85
C VAL A 57 -0.41 17.23 -10.68
N ASP A 58 0.32 18.34 -10.86
CA ASP A 58 0.61 19.33 -9.83
C ASP A 58 -0.66 20.12 -9.44
N GLY A 59 -1.28 19.71 -8.33
CA GLY A 59 -2.57 20.22 -7.87
C GLY A 59 -2.46 21.49 -7.01
N LEU A 60 -1.39 21.63 -6.24
CA LEU A 60 -1.22 22.75 -5.31
C LEU A 60 -0.37 23.89 -5.92
N ARG A 61 -0.71 25.15 -5.61
CA ARG A 61 0.10 26.31 -6.01
C ARG A 61 1.55 26.22 -5.51
N ALA A 62 1.76 25.71 -4.29
CA ALA A 62 3.08 25.51 -3.71
C ALA A 62 3.90 24.44 -4.44
N GLU A 63 3.26 23.34 -4.87
CA GLU A 63 3.90 22.31 -5.72
C GLU A 63 4.38 22.91 -7.04
N ARG A 64 3.54 23.73 -7.68
CA ARG A 64 3.85 24.39 -8.96
C ARG A 64 4.97 25.44 -8.86
N GLU A 65 5.10 26.11 -7.73
CA GLU A 65 6.16 27.10 -7.49
C GLU A 65 7.51 26.44 -7.20
N GLN A 66 7.52 25.22 -6.64
CA GLN A 66 8.73 24.51 -6.26
C GLN A 66 9.11 23.35 -7.19
N GLY A 67 8.23 22.93 -8.11
CA GLY A 67 8.47 21.82 -9.04
C GLY A 67 8.56 20.45 -8.35
N ILE A 68 7.92 20.28 -7.19
CA ILE A 68 7.91 19.04 -6.41
C ILE A 68 6.47 18.65 -6.04
N THR A 69 6.19 17.34 -6.00
CA THR A 69 4.97 16.80 -5.36
C THR A 69 5.14 16.91 -3.84
N ILE A 70 4.11 17.36 -3.13
CA ILE A 70 4.14 17.58 -1.67
C ILE A 70 3.23 16.59 -0.94
N ASP A 71 2.03 16.32 -1.47
CA ASP A 71 1.05 15.40 -0.86
C ASP A 71 0.70 14.24 -1.80
N VAL A 72 0.14 13.15 -1.28
CA VAL A 72 -0.26 12.00 -2.10
C VAL A 72 -1.50 12.36 -2.91
N ALA A 73 -1.36 12.49 -4.23
CA ALA A 73 -2.49 12.72 -5.12
C ALA A 73 -3.03 11.39 -5.67
N TYR A 74 -4.31 11.11 -5.43
CA TYR A 74 -4.99 9.96 -6.03
C TYR A 74 -5.57 10.32 -7.40
N ARG A 75 -5.16 9.57 -8.42
CA ARG A 75 -5.65 9.69 -9.80
C ARG A 75 -6.33 8.40 -10.22
N TYR A 76 -7.38 8.55 -11.02
CA TYR A 76 -8.15 7.43 -11.55
C TYR A 76 -8.02 7.45 -13.06
N PHE A 77 -7.70 6.30 -13.63
CA PHE A 77 -7.66 6.12 -15.08
C PHE A 77 -8.12 4.71 -15.41
N ALA A 78 -8.49 4.49 -16.67
CA ALA A 78 -8.93 3.20 -17.14
C ALA A 78 -8.45 2.95 -18.56
N THR A 79 -8.31 1.69 -18.89
CA THR A 79 -8.19 1.19 -20.26
C THR A 79 -9.48 0.47 -20.63
N PRO A 80 -9.66 0.03 -21.89
CA PRO A 80 -10.83 -0.76 -22.25
C PRO A 80 -10.98 -2.07 -21.45
N THR A 81 -9.89 -2.57 -20.86
CA THR A 81 -9.84 -3.87 -20.18
C THR A 81 -9.83 -3.73 -18.65
N ARG A 82 -9.38 -2.60 -18.09
CA ARG A 82 -9.10 -2.49 -16.66
C ARG A 82 -9.20 -1.08 -16.08
N SER A 83 -9.52 -0.97 -14.79
CA SER A 83 -9.51 0.30 -14.05
C SER A 83 -8.33 0.39 -13.10
N PHE A 84 -7.84 1.60 -12.86
CA PHE A 84 -6.64 1.87 -12.07
C PHE A 84 -6.88 3.00 -11.06
N VAL A 85 -6.30 2.84 -9.87
CA VAL A 85 -6.10 3.91 -8.88
C VAL A 85 -4.61 4.11 -8.71
N LEU A 86 -4.14 5.33 -8.92
CA LEU A 86 -2.73 5.69 -8.84
C LEU A 86 -2.52 6.71 -7.71
N ALA A 87 -1.70 6.35 -6.73
CA ALA A 87 -1.20 7.26 -5.71
C ALA A 87 0.13 7.86 -6.17
N ASP A 88 0.15 9.14 -6.51
CA ASP A 88 1.40 9.84 -6.82
C ASP A 88 2.11 10.22 -5.53
N THR A 89 3.23 9.54 -5.22
CA THR A 89 3.97 9.81 -3.98
C THR A 89 5.12 10.79 -4.22
N PRO A 90 5.35 11.73 -3.30
CA PRO A 90 6.39 12.73 -3.45
C PRO A 90 7.79 12.13 -3.33
N GLY A 91 8.71 12.64 -4.15
CA GLY A 91 10.05 12.08 -4.31
C GLY A 91 11.12 12.68 -3.44
N HIS A 92 10.82 13.43 -2.39
CA HIS A 92 11.84 14.05 -1.55
C HIS A 92 12.05 13.24 -0.27
N VAL A 93 13.30 13.20 0.22
CA VAL A 93 13.72 12.43 1.41
C VAL A 93 12.89 12.72 2.66
N GLN A 94 12.38 13.94 2.77
CA GLN A 94 11.55 14.38 3.91
C GLN A 94 10.12 13.80 3.90
N TYR A 95 9.73 13.02 2.89
CA TYR A 95 8.35 12.55 2.70
C TYR A 95 8.18 11.03 2.75
N THR A 96 9.01 10.29 3.50
CA THR A 96 8.81 8.86 3.77
C THR A 96 7.38 8.57 4.25
N ARG A 97 6.80 9.44 5.10
CA ARG A 97 5.39 9.42 5.49
C ARG A 97 4.41 9.28 4.31
N ASN A 98 4.65 10.01 3.23
CA ASN A 98 3.74 10.08 2.08
C ASN A 98 3.91 8.85 1.20
N THR A 99 5.14 8.34 1.05
CA THR A 99 5.39 7.03 0.43
C THR A 99 4.70 5.91 1.22
N VAL A 100 4.79 5.93 2.56
CA VAL A 100 4.07 4.97 3.42
C VAL A 100 2.56 5.06 3.22
N SER A 101 2.00 6.26 3.21
CA SER A 101 0.57 6.45 2.98
C SER A 101 0.12 5.93 1.61
N GLY A 102 0.84 6.25 0.53
CA GLY A 102 0.48 5.85 -0.84
C GLY A 102 0.75 4.38 -1.15
N ALA A 103 1.86 3.83 -0.67
CA ALA A 103 2.27 2.45 -0.97
C ALA A 103 1.62 1.40 -0.05
N SER A 104 1.16 1.78 1.15
CA SER A 104 0.54 0.83 2.10
C SER A 104 -0.67 0.07 1.54
N THR A 105 -1.38 0.65 0.56
CA THR A 105 -2.54 0.01 -0.10
C THR A 105 -2.24 -0.42 -1.53
N ALA A 106 -1.01 -0.18 -2.02
CA ALA A 106 -0.62 -0.50 -3.37
C ALA A 106 -0.39 -2.01 -3.53
N GLN A 107 -0.86 -2.51 -4.66
CA GLN A 107 -0.62 -3.88 -5.14
C GLN A 107 0.60 -3.92 -6.08
N LEU A 108 0.95 -2.77 -6.65
CA LEU A 108 2.12 -2.59 -7.49
C LEU A 108 2.71 -1.19 -7.26
N VAL A 109 4.04 -1.05 -7.26
CA VAL A 109 4.68 0.27 -7.27
C VAL A 109 5.62 0.43 -8.46
N ILE A 110 5.48 1.55 -9.16
CA ILE A 110 6.40 1.96 -10.24
C ILE A 110 7.50 2.80 -9.62
N LEU A 111 8.71 2.24 -9.54
CA LEU A 111 9.91 2.94 -9.10
C LEU A 111 10.65 3.50 -10.32
N LEU A 112 10.68 4.83 -10.43
CA LEU A 112 11.38 5.50 -11.52
C LEU A 112 12.85 5.72 -11.16
N VAL A 113 13.72 5.52 -12.17
CA VAL A 113 15.15 5.81 -12.11
C VAL A 113 15.54 6.59 -13.35
N ASP A 114 16.25 7.71 -13.18
CA ASP A 114 16.85 8.45 -14.29
C ASP A 114 18.03 7.65 -14.85
N ALA A 115 17.95 7.26 -16.13
CA ALA A 115 18.97 6.46 -16.83
C ALA A 115 20.38 7.09 -16.77
N ARG A 116 20.48 8.41 -16.62
CA ARG A 116 21.76 9.13 -16.53
C ARG A 116 22.41 9.02 -15.14
N LYS A 117 21.62 8.72 -14.12
CA LYS A 117 22.07 8.64 -12.72
C LYS A 117 22.27 7.20 -12.25
N GLY A 118 21.48 6.25 -12.78
CA GLY A 118 21.48 4.87 -12.31
C GLY A 118 20.87 4.71 -10.90
N VAL A 119 21.18 3.59 -10.22
CA VAL A 119 20.61 3.28 -8.91
C VAL A 119 21.33 4.06 -7.81
N ILE A 120 20.77 5.21 -7.46
CA ILE A 120 21.30 6.06 -6.38
C ILE A 120 20.80 5.64 -4.99
N GLU A 121 21.40 6.22 -3.95
CA GLU A 121 21.02 5.98 -2.53
C GLU A 121 19.52 6.15 -2.29
N GLN A 122 18.89 7.16 -2.91
CA GLN A 122 17.47 7.38 -2.75
C GLN A 122 16.60 6.29 -3.39
N THR A 123 17.03 5.72 -4.52
CA THR A 123 16.37 4.57 -5.14
C THR A 123 16.41 3.37 -4.20
N ARG A 124 17.57 3.13 -3.58
CA ARG A 124 17.76 2.06 -2.59
C ARG A 124 16.86 2.25 -1.37
N ARG A 125 16.76 3.48 -0.86
CA ARG A 125 15.84 3.83 0.23
C ARG A 125 14.39 3.54 -0.12
N HIS A 126 13.92 3.98 -1.30
CA HIS A 126 12.54 3.70 -1.71
C HIS A 126 12.30 2.20 -1.82
N ALA A 127 13.21 1.44 -2.43
CA ALA A 127 13.10 -0.01 -2.50
C ALA A 127 12.99 -0.64 -1.09
N ALA A 128 13.84 -0.23 -0.13
CA ALA A 128 13.77 -0.76 1.23
C ALA A 128 12.43 -0.44 1.94
N VAL A 129 11.92 0.78 1.79
CA VAL A 129 10.61 1.17 2.37
C VAL A 129 9.48 0.39 1.71
N LEU A 130 9.51 0.19 0.39
CA LEU A 130 8.50 -0.59 -0.33
C LEU A 130 8.52 -2.07 0.10
N ALA A 131 9.71 -2.61 0.42
CA ALA A 131 9.89 -3.97 0.91
C ALA A 131 9.25 -4.13 2.28
N LEU A 132 9.54 -3.17 3.17
CA LEU A 132 8.98 -3.07 4.50
C LEU A 132 7.45 -2.94 4.48
N LEU A 133 6.89 -2.22 3.51
CA LEU A 133 5.44 -2.11 3.36
C LEU A 133 4.80 -3.35 2.72
N GLY A 134 5.59 -4.36 2.34
CA GLY A 134 5.10 -5.59 1.72
C GLY A 134 4.47 -5.36 0.36
N VAL A 135 5.02 -4.43 -0.44
CA VAL A 135 4.55 -4.19 -1.80
C VAL A 135 4.74 -5.46 -2.64
N PRO A 136 3.67 -6.07 -3.21
CA PRO A 136 3.77 -7.39 -3.83
C PRO A 136 4.55 -7.37 -5.15
N LYS A 137 4.30 -6.36 -5.99
CA LYS A 137 4.90 -6.24 -7.33
C LYS A 137 5.61 -4.90 -7.49
N LEU A 138 6.75 -4.90 -8.18
CA LEU A 138 7.51 -3.70 -8.52
C LEU A 138 7.69 -3.56 -10.02
N VAL A 139 7.62 -2.34 -10.51
CA VAL A 139 8.07 -1.98 -11.85
C VAL A 139 9.25 -1.03 -11.74
N LEU A 140 10.39 -1.40 -12.30
CA LEU A 140 11.51 -0.48 -12.50
C LEU A 140 11.31 0.24 -13.83
N ALA A 141 10.92 1.52 -13.77
CA ALA A 141 10.84 2.38 -14.94
C ALA A 141 12.16 3.13 -15.12
N VAL A 142 13.04 2.64 -16.01
CA VAL A 142 14.30 3.28 -16.35
C VAL A 142 14.01 4.42 -17.33
N ASN A 143 13.80 5.62 -16.78
CA ASN A 143 13.29 6.78 -17.50
C ASN A 143 14.43 7.60 -18.14
N LYS A 144 14.07 8.44 -19.11
CA LYS A 144 14.98 9.30 -19.89
C LYS A 144 16.01 8.52 -20.69
N ILE A 145 15.59 7.36 -21.20
CA ILE A 145 16.44 6.52 -22.04
C ILE A 145 16.84 7.21 -23.35
N ASP A 146 16.08 8.24 -23.75
CA ASP A 146 16.37 9.12 -24.89
C ASP A 146 17.58 10.03 -24.69
N LEU A 147 18.07 10.19 -23.45
CA LEU A 147 19.16 11.11 -23.12
C LEU A 147 20.52 10.43 -22.92
N VAL A 148 20.63 9.12 -23.16
CA VAL A 148 21.87 8.35 -22.99
C VAL A 148 22.40 7.84 -24.32
N ASP A 149 23.72 7.77 -24.46
CA ASP A 149 24.38 7.44 -25.73
C ASP A 149 24.28 5.95 -26.10
N ASP A 150 24.34 5.05 -25.11
CA ASP A 150 24.11 3.60 -25.28
C ASP A 150 22.95 3.12 -24.38
N PRO A 151 21.70 3.34 -24.82
CA PRO A 151 20.49 2.93 -24.11
C PRO A 151 20.46 1.44 -23.69
N ALA A 152 21.04 0.56 -24.50
CA ALA A 152 20.99 -0.88 -24.27
C ALA A 152 21.93 -1.29 -23.11
N ALA A 153 23.17 -0.79 -23.13
CA ALA A 153 24.14 -1.06 -22.07
C ALA A 153 23.68 -0.45 -20.73
N VAL A 154 23.21 0.80 -20.74
CA VAL A 154 22.73 1.51 -19.55
C VAL A 154 21.53 0.79 -18.92
N PHE A 155 20.55 0.38 -19.73
CA PHE A 155 19.40 -0.37 -19.24
C PHE A 155 19.80 -1.69 -18.60
N ALA A 156 20.72 -2.44 -19.21
CA ALA A 156 21.19 -3.72 -18.69
C ALA A 156 21.95 -3.55 -17.36
N GLU A 157 22.82 -2.54 -17.24
CA GLU A 157 23.56 -2.24 -16.01
C GLU A 157 22.61 -1.91 -14.85
N ILE A 158 21.70 -0.96 -15.06
CA ILE A 158 20.73 -0.52 -14.04
C ILE A 158 19.81 -1.67 -13.64
N SER A 159 19.34 -2.47 -14.59
CA SER A 159 18.48 -3.63 -14.31
C SER A 159 19.21 -4.68 -13.50
N SER A 160 20.49 -4.97 -13.81
CA SER A 160 21.31 -5.91 -13.04
C SER A 160 21.54 -5.43 -11.60
N GLU A 161 21.88 -4.16 -11.42
CA GLU A 161 22.09 -3.58 -10.09
C GLU A 161 20.80 -3.58 -9.27
N PHE A 162 19.67 -3.23 -9.89
CA PHE A 162 18.37 -3.19 -9.23
C PHE A 162 17.88 -4.59 -8.84
N ASN A 163 18.06 -5.60 -9.70
CA ASN A 163 17.71 -6.98 -9.37
C ASN A 163 18.51 -7.54 -8.20
N SER A 164 19.81 -7.21 -8.10
CA SER A 164 20.61 -7.59 -6.94
C SER A 164 20.07 -6.97 -5.64
N LEU A 165 19.62 -5.72 -5.71
CA LEU A 165 19.02 -5.01 -4.58
C LEU A 165 17.68 -5.61 -4.17
N THR A 166 16.73 -5.79 -5.10
CA THR A 166 15.39 -6.30 -4.79
C THR A 166 15.42 -7.74 -4.32
N SER A 167 16.33 -8.57 -4.84
CA SER A 167 16.55 -9.94 -4.37
C SER A 167 17.02 -9.96 -2.91
N THR A 168 17.91 -9.03 -2.53
CA THR A 168 18.38 -8.90 -1.14
C THR A 168 17.26 -8.44 -0.21
N LEU A 169 16.34 -7.62 -0.72
CA LEU A 169 15.16 -7.14 0.01
C LEU A 169 13.97 -8.11 -0.01
N GLY A 170 14.14 -9.31 -0.58
CA GLY A 170 13.19 -10.42 -0.47
C GLY A 170 12.14 -10.54 -1.57
N TRP A 171 12.23 -9.74 -2.64
CA TRP A 171 11.39 -9.95 -3.84
C TRP A 171 11.91 -11.10 -4.68
N ALA A 172 10.97 -11.86 -5.26
CA ALA A 172 11.29 -12.81 -6.31
C ALA A 172 11.48 -12.08 -7.64
N THR A 173 12.27 -12.65 -8.56
CA THR A 173 12.55 -12.02 -9.85
C THR A 173 11.27 -11.82 -10.67
N GLU A 174 10.29 -12.72 -10.56
CA GLU A 174 8.97 -12.62 -11.22
C GLU A 174 8.05 -11.54 -10.62
N ASP A 175 8.41 -10.96 -9.48
CA ASP A 175 7.67 -9.86 -8.85
C ASP A 175 8.18 -8.48 -9.30
N VAL A 176 9.31 -8.45 -10.00
CA VAL A 176 9.95 -7.22 -10.48
C VAL A 176 9.94 -7.21 -12.01
N THR A 177 9.46 -6.13 -12.62
CA THR A 177 9.47 -5.96 -14.08
C THR A 177 10.18 -4.67 -14.45
N GLU A 178 11.19 -4.76 -15.31
CA GLU A 178 11.98 -3.62 -15.76
C GLU A 178 11.53 -3.17 -17.16
N ILE A 179 11.34 -1.87 -17.32
CA ILE A 179 10.86 -1.27 -18.55
C ILE A 179 11.70 -0.02 -18.84
N PRO A 180 12.44 0.04 -19.97
CA PRO A 180 13.09 1.27 -20.41
C PRO A 180 12.03 2.20 -20.97
N VAL A 181 11.95 3.43 -20.46
CA VAL A 181 10.90 4.38 -20.84
C VAL A 181 11.47 5.77 -21.16
N SER A 182 10.70 6.52 -21.95
CA SER A 182 10.81 7.97 -22.02
C SER A 182 9.45 8.57 -21.68
N ALA A 183 9.29 9.08 -20.46
CA ALA A 183 8.05 9.73 -20.04
C ALA A 183 7.70 10.95 -20.90
N LEU A 184 8.71 11.64 -21.43
CA LEU A 184 8.54 12.81 -22.29
C LEU A 184 8.03 12.42 -23.68
N HIS A 185 8.69 11.44 -24.32
CA HIS A 185 8.37 11.03 -25.69
C HIS A 185 7.26 9.97 -25.77
N GLY A 186 7.03 9.23 -24.68
CA GLY A 186 6.04 8.15 -24.57
C GLY A 186 6.57 6.76 -24.92
N ASP A 187 7.90 6.59 -25.02
CA ASP A 187 8.50 5.30 -25.34
C ASP A 187 8.16 4.27 -24.26
N ASN A 188 7.59 3.13 -24.69
CA ASN A 188 7.15 2.02 -23.84
C ASN A 188 6.14 2.38 -22.74
N ILE A 189 5.41 3.50 -22.87
CA ILE A 189 4.34 3.86 -21.93
C ILE A 189 3.04 3.15 -22.30
N ALA A 190 2.32 3.64 -23.32
CA ALA A 190 1.08 3.03 -23.77
C ALA A 190 1.30 1.92 -24.80
N SER A 191 2.30 2.09 -25.66
CA SER A 191 2.67 1.12 -26.70
C SER A 191 4.17 0.87 -26.68
N ARG A 192 4.58 -0.32 -27.16
CA ARG A 192 5.99 -0.64 -27.39
C ARG A 192 6.62 0.34 -28.37
N SER A 193 7.86 0.73 -28.11
CA SER A 193 8.59 1.70 -28.93
C SER A 193 9.58 1.04 -29.87
N SER A 194 9.64 1.53 -31.11
CA SER A 194 10.72 1.18 -32.05
C SER A 194 12.07 1.82 -31.70
N ASN A 195 12.08 2.80 -30.79
CA ASN A 195 13.31 3.48 -30.33
C ASN A 195 14.11 2.63 -29.33
N THR A 196 13.51 1.54 -28.81
CA THR A 196 14.16 0.61 -27.88
C THR A 196 14.21 -0.81 -28.48
N PRO A 197 14.91 -1.03 -29.62
CA PRO A 197 14.93 -2.32 -30.32
C PRO A 197 15.63 -3.45 -29.55
N TYR A 198 16.35 -3.11 -28.48
CA TYR A 198 17.02 -4.04 -27.57
C TYR A 198 16.11 -4.54 -26.43
N TYR A 199 14.86 -4.09 -26.38
CA TYR A 199 13.89 -4.45 -25.35
C TYR A 199 12.69 -5.18 -25.95
N ASP A 200 12.51 -6.46 -25.57
CA ASP A 200 11.44 -7.33 -26.06
C ASP A 200 10.24 -7.43 -25.12
N GLY A 201 10.29 -6.75 -23.96
CA GLY A 201 9.26 -6.79 -22.92
C GLY A 201 7.99 -6.00 -23.27
N PRO A 202 7.02 -5.96 -22.33
CA PRO A 202 5.77 -5.25 -22.52
C PRO A 202 5.93 -3.73 -22.42
N SER A 203 4.96 -2.97 -22.95
CA SER A 203 4.80 -1.58 -22.52
C SER A 203 4.33 -1.50 -21.07
N LEU A 204 4.44 -0.33 -20.45
CA LEU A 204 3.97 -0.11 -19.08
C LEU A 204 2.47 -0.40 -18.96
N ILE A 205 1.64 0.06 -19.89
CA ILE A 205 0.19 -0.25 -19.89
C ILE A 205 -0.07 -1.74 -20.09
N GLU A 206 0.61 -2.40 -21.04
CA GLU A 206 0.47 -3.85 -21.25
C GLU A 206 0.77 -4.63 -19.97
N HIS A 207 1.84 -4.26 -19.26
CA HIS A 207 2.18 -4.88 -18.00
C HIS A 207 1.11 -4.62 -16.93
N LEU A 208 0.71 -3.35 -16.73
CA LEU A 208 -0.31 -2.98 -15.74
C LEU A 208 -1.67 -3.67 -16.00
N GLU A 209 -2.04 -3.91 -17.26
CA GLU A 209 -3.24 -4.68 -17.61
C GLU A 209 -3.12 -6.17 -17.28
N SER A 210 -1.91 -6.74 -17.34
CA SER A 210 -1.64 -8.16 -17.13
C SER A 210 -1.48 -8.60 -15.67
N VAL A 211 -1.14 -7.66 -14.77
CA VAL A 211 -0.84 -7.97 -13.35
C VAL A 211 -2.06 -8.58 -12.66
N PRO A 212 -2.01 -9.78 -12.07
CA PRO A 212 -3.17 -10.34 -11.35
C PRO A 212 -3.61 -9.44 -10.18
N VAL A 213 -4.92 -9.24 -10.01
CA VAL A 213 -5.52 -8.65 -8.78
C VAL A 213 -6.20 -9.78 -8.01
N ASP A 214 -5.44 -10.69 -7.42
CA ASP A 214 -6.12 -11.64 -6.53
C ASP A 214 -6.46 -10.90 -5.24
N ALA A 215 -7.72 -11.01 -4.80
CA ALA A 215 -8.16 -10.49 -3.49
C ALA A 215 -7.34 -11.10 -2.33
N ASP A 216 -6.71 -12.25 -2.57
CA ASP A 216 -5.80 -12.97 -1.67
C ASP A 216 -4.30 -12.74 -1.94
N SER A 217 -3.91 -12.06 -3.03
CA SER A 217 -2.48 -11.91 -3.44
C SER A 217 -1.67 -10.88 -2.62
N ALA A 218 -2.25 -10.36 -1.53
CA ALA A 218 -1.51 -9.53 -0.59
C ALA A 218 -0.66 -10.36 0.42
N GLY A 219 -0.73 -11.70 0.38
CA GLY A 219 0.10 -12.59 1.19
C GLY A 219 0.56 -13.82 0.39
N ARG A 220 1.74 -14.37 0.74
CA ARG A 220 2.25 -15.65 0.20
C ARG A 220 1.48 -16.88 0.73
N HIS A 221 0.44 -16.65 1.53
CA HIS A 221 -0.25 -17.66 2.31
C HIS A 221 -1.75 -17.66 1.97
N SER A 222 -2.33 -18.86 1.88
CA SER A 222 -3.79 -19.02 1.88
C SER A 222 -4.30 -18.68 3.29
N ILE A 223 -4.97 -17.54 3.43
CA ILE A 223 -5.50 -17.07 4.72
C ILE A 223 -7.00 -17.38 4.76
N GLY A 224 -7.46 -17.97 5.87
CA GLY A 224 -8.87 -18.21 6.11
C GLY A 224 -9.64 -16.92 6.37
N LEU A 225 -10.94 -17.05 6.64
CA LEU A 225 -11.81 -15.90 6.88
C LEU A 225 -11.24 -14.95 7.95
N ARG A 226 -11.23 -13.66 7.64
CA ARG A 226 -11.17 -12.55 8.60
C ARG A 226 -12.34 -11.61 8.32
N PHE A 227 -13.26 -11.48 9.27
CA PHE A 227 -14.44 -10.63 9.14
C PHE A 227 -14.57 -9.74 10.39
N PRO A 228 -13.95 -8.55 10.36
CA PRO A 228 -14.10 -7.59 11.45
C PRO A 228 -15.52 -7.01 11.45
N VAL A 229 -16.23 -7.21 12.55
CA VAL A 229 -17.60 -6.74 12.71
C VAL A 229 -17.59 -5.22 12.86
N GLN A 230 -18.27 -4.54 11.94
CA GLN A 230 -18.41 -3.08 11.92
C GLN A 230 -19.72 -2.64 12.58
N TYR A 231 -20.78 -3.42 12.41
CA TYR A 231 -22.11 -3.07 12.91
C TYR A 231 -22.97 -4.31 13.17
N VAL A 232 -23.84 -4.24 14.18
CA VAL A 232 -24.80 -5.30 14.50
C VAL A 232 -26.20 -4.81 14.12
N ILE A 233 -26.81 -5.48 13.15
CA ILE A 233 -28.13 -5.16 12.61
C ILE A 233 -29.19 -5.91 13.41
N ARG A 234 -30.07 -5.16 14.10
CA ARG A 234 -31.24 -5.68 14.82
C ARG A 234 -32.45 -4.77 14.56
N PRO A 235 -33.21 -4.97 13.47
CA PRO A 235 -34.32 -4.10 13.09
C PRO A 235 -35.44 -4.09 14.13
N ARG A 236 -35.71 -5.26 14.76
CA ARG A 236 -36.80 -5.45 15.73
C ARG A 236 -38.16 -4.97 15.19
N THR A 237 -38.39 -5.16 13.89
CA THR A 237 -39.66 -4.83 13.23
C THR A 237 -40.61 -6.02 13.30
N ALA A 238 -41.89 -5.84 12.97
CA ALA A 238 -42.85 -6.94 12.94
C ALA A 238 -42.46 -8.05 11.94
N ASP A 239 -41.83 -7.66 10.82
CA ASP A 239 -41.35 -8.60 9.79
C ASP A 239 -40.02 -9.28 10.18
N TYR A 240 -39.25 -8.66 11.10
CA TYR A 240 -37.94 -9.12 11.53
C TYR A 240 -37.75 -8.99 13.05
N PRO A 241 -38.55 -9.71 13.86
CA PRO A 241 -38.52 -9.57 15.31
C PRO A 241 -37.19 -10.06 15.91
N ASP A 242 -36.68 -11.18 15.38
CA ASP A 242 -35.50 -11.89 15.90
C ASP A 242 -34.27 -11.77 14.98
N TYR A 243 -34.34 -10.93 13.93
CA TYR A 243 -33.22 -10.80 13.00
C TYR A 243 -31.99 -10.20 13.69
N ARG A 244 -30.87 -10.91 13.55
CA ARG A 244 -29.56 -10.49 14.04
C ARG A 244 -28.50 -10.78 12.99
N GLY A 245 -28.07 -9.72 12.32
CA GLY A 245 -27.02 -9.78 11.32
C GLY A 245 -25.77 -9.01 11.75
N TYR A 246 -24.59 -9.52 11.39
CA TYR A 246 -23.30 -8.88 11.64
C TYR A 246 -22.74 -8.32 10.35
N ALA A 247 -22.79 -7.01 10.21
CA ALA A 247 -22.33 -6.31 9.02
C ALA A 247 -20.85 -5.94 9.12
N GLY A 248 -20.14 -6.14 8.01
CA GLY A 248 -18.72 -5.91 7.88
C GLY A 248 -18.26 -6.11 6.44
N GLN A 249 -16.97 -5.89 6.21
CA GLN A 249 -16.31 -6.24 4.96
C GLN A 249 -15.43 -7.45 5.22
N VAL A 250 -15.48 -8.45 4.33
CA VAL A 250 -14.54 -9.58 4.39
C VAL A 250 -13.13 -9.01 4.18
N ALA A 251 -12.29 -9.12 5.21
CA ALA A 251 -10.93 -8.59 5.20
C ALA A 251 -9.94 -9.55 4.53
N ALA A 252 -10.15 -10.86 4.69
CA ALA A 252 -9.35 -11.91 4.05
C ALA A 252 -10.15 -13.21 3.93
N GLY A 253 -9.74 -14.05 2.98
CA GLY A 253 -10.33 -15.35 2.74
C GLY A 253 -11.77 -15.30 2.20
N THR A 254 -12.47 -16.40 2.37
CA THR A 254 -13.84 -16.59 1.91
C THR A 254 -14.75 -17.09 3.02
N VAL A 255 -16.05 -16.92 2.83
CA VAL A 255 -17.09 -17.47 3.71
C VAL A 255 -18.30 -17.90 2.91
N ALA A 256 -18.84 -19.07 3.23
CA ALA A 256 -20.06 -19.63 2.68
C ALA A 256 -21.02 -20.04 3.81
N PRO A 257 -22.34 -20.10 3.54
CA PRO A 257 -23.29 -20.75 4.44
C PRO A 257 -22.85 -22.19 4.78
N GLY A 258 -22.88 -22.54 6.05
CA GLY A 258 -22.42 -23.83 6.58
C GLY A 258 -20.99 -23.84 7.13
N ASP A 259 -20.20 -22.79 6.90
CA ASP A 259 -18.82 -22.72 7.43
C ASP A 259 -18.81 -22.58 8.96
N GLU A 260 -17.95 -23.34 9.63
CA GLU A 260 -17.62 -23.15 11.03
C GLU A 260 -16.73 -21.91 11.19
N VAL A 261 -17.07 -21.05 12.16
CA VAL A 261 -16.34 -19.81 12.46
C VAL A 261 -16.10 -19.67 13.95
N VAL A 262 -15.05 -18.93 14.32
CA VAL A 262 -14.76 -18.52 15.69
C VAL A 262 -14.89 -17.01 15.85
N VAL A 263 -15.52 -16.58 16.94
CA VAL A 263 -15.70 -15.17 17.30
C VAL A 263 -14.61 -14.76 18.27
N LEU A 264 -13.73 -13.86 17.85
CA LEU A 264 -12.62 -13.34 18.63
C LEU A 264 -12.93 -11.93 19.15
N PRO A 265 -12.55 -11.61 20.40
CA PRO A 265 -11.63 -12.37 21.27
C PRO A 265 -12.30 -13.44 22.15
N SER A 266 -13.63 -13.63 22.08
CA SER A 266 -14.37 -14.54 22.99
C SER A 266 -14.00 -16.03 22.86
N GLY A 267 -13.52 -16.46 21.70
CA GLY A 267 -13.23 -17.86 21.37
C GLY A 267 -14.46 -18.73 21.10
N ILE A 268 -15.67 -18.15 21.08
CA ILE A 268 -16.92 -18.89 20.85
C ILE A 268 -16.98 -19.35 19.40
N ARG A 269 -17.24 -20.64 19.18
CA ARG A 269 -17.44 -21.24 17.86
C ARG A 269 -18.91 -21.30 17.52
N THR A 270 -19.24 -21.11 16.24
CA THR A 270 -20.58 -21.22 15.68
C THR A 270 -20.49 -21.47 14.18
N THR A 271 -21.62 -21.46 13.47
CA THR A 271 -21.70 -21.70 12.03
C THR A 271 -22.39 -20.54 11.34
N VAL A 272 -21.94 -20.19 10.13
CA VAL A 272 -22.61 -19.20 9.28
C VAL A 272 -23.88 -19.82 8.72
N GLU A 273 -25.05 -19.28 9.09
CA GLU A 273 -26.34 -19.74 8.58
C GLU A 273 -26.57 -19.23 7.15
N ARG A 274 -26.32 -17.93 6.92
CA ARG A 274 -26.44 -17.29 5.61
C ARG A 274 -25.65 -15.99 5.52
N ILE A 275 -25.56 -15.49 4.29
CA ILE A 275 -24.88 -14.24 3.93
C ILE A 275 -25.89 -13.34 3.24
N ASP A 276 -26.23 -12.21 3.87
CA ASP A 276 -27.17 -11.23 3.35
C ASP A 276 -26.45 -10.04 2.72
N THR A 277 -27.05 -9.48 1.67
CA THR A 277 -26.69 -8.19 1.08
C THR A 277 -27.94 -7.37 0.74
N ALA A 278 -27.74 -6.11 0.35
CA ALA A 278 -28.84 -5.27 -0.13
C ALA A 278 -29.56 -5.85 -1.36
N ASP A 279 -28.86 -6.65 -2.16
CA ASP A 279 -29.37 -7.28 -3.38
C ASP A 279 -29.90 -8.71 -3.15
N GLY A 280 -29.93 -9.17 -1.90
CA GLY A 280 -30.36 -10.51 -1.51
C GLY A 280 -29.23 -11.39 -0.96
N GLU A 281 -29.55 -12.67 -0.76
CA GLU A 281 -28.65 -13.65 -0.16
C GLU A 281 -27.55 -14.07 -1.15
N LEU A 282 -26.36 -14.39 -0.61
CA LEU A 282 -25.21 -14.86 -1.38
C LEU A 282 -24.79 -16.29 -0.98
N PRO A 283 -24.42 -17.14 -1.95
CA PRO A 283 -23.87 -18.46 -1.65
C PRO A 283 -22.41 -18.42 -1.20
N LEU A 284 -21.70 -17.31 -1.47
CA LEU A 284 -20.28 -17.14 -1.15
C LEU A 284 -19.95 -15.64 -1.07
N ALA A 285 -19.13 -15.27 -0.10
CA ALA A 285 -18.47 -13.97 -0.03
C ALA A 285 -16.96 -14.16 0.09
N GLN A 286 -16.21 -13.19 -0.46
CA GLN A 286 -14.74 -13.19 -0.49
C GLN A 286 -14.22 -11.81 -0.07
N ALA A 287 -12.92 -11.75 0.21
CA ALA A 287 -12.21 -10.53 0.58
C ALA A 287 -12.58 -9.32 -0.29
N GLY A 288 -12.77 -8.17 0.35
CA GLY A 288 -13.21 -6.91 -0.26
C GLY A 288 -14.72 -6.75 -0.38
N ARG A 289 -15.54 -7.79 -0.20
CA ARG A 289 -17.00 -7.68 -0.26
C ARG A 289 -17.60 -7.31 1.08
N SER A 290 -18.49 -6.31 1.08
CA SER A 290 -19.30 -5.94 2.25
C SER A 290 -20.57 -6.78 2.29
N VAL A 291 -20.79 -7.48 3.40
CA VAL A 291 -21.91 -8.41 3.60
C VAL A 291 -22.41 -8.36 5.04
N THR A 292 -23.56 -8.97 5.29
CA THR A 292 -24.07 -9.24 6.64
C THR A 292 -24.06 -10.75 6.87
N LEU A 293 -23.32 -11.21 7.88
CA LEU A 293 -23.33 -12.61 8.27
C LEU A 293 -24.43 -12.86 9.31
N VAL A 294 -25.23 -13.89 9.08
CA VAL A 294 -26.17 -14.42 10.08
C VAL A 294 -25.58 -15.72 10.61
N LEU A 295 -25.52 -15.87 11.93
CA LEU A 295 -24.91 -17.02 12.60
C LEU A 295 -26.01 -17.91 13.17
N ALA A 296 -25.75 -19.22 13.23
CA ALA A 296 -26.69 -20.21 13.74
C ALA A 296 -27.00 -20.03 15.23
N ASP A 297 -26.00 -19.58 16.01
CA ASP A 297 -26.13 -19.39 17.45
C ASP A 297 -26.18 -17.90 17.84
N ASP A 298 -26.87 -17.64 18.95
CA ASP A 298 -27.01 -16.31 19.53
C ASP A 298 -25.76 -15.93 20.36
N VAL A 299 -24.65 -15.67 19.67
CA VAL A 299 -23.37 -15.30 20.29
C VAL A 299 -23.36 -13.81 20.62
N ASP A 300 -22.80 -13.38 21.75
CA ASP A 300 -22.61 -11.94 22.03
C ASP A 300 -21.43 -11.40 21.21
N ILE A 301 -21.71 -10.51 20.26
CA ILE A 301 -20.73 -9.95 19.33
C ILE A 301 -21.02 -8.47 19.18
N SER A 302 -19.98 -7.66 19.27
CA SER A 302 -20.02 -6.20 19.15
C SER A 302 -19.08 -5.68 18.07
N ARG A 303 -19.16 -4.39 17.78
CA ARG A 303 -18.20 -3.73 16.89
C ARG A 303 -16.79 -3.89 17.45
N GLY A 304 -15.84 -4.25 16.60
CA GLY A 304 -14.45 -4.48 16.98
C GLY A 304 -14.12 -5.95 17.27
N ASP A 305 -15.12 -6.82 17.37
CA ASP A 305 -14.91 -8.27 17.37
C ASP A 305 -14.67 -8.76 15.94
N THR A 306 -14.01 -9.90 15.81
CA THR A 306 -13.68 -10.50 14.51
C THR A 306 -14.23 -11.91 14.44
N ILE A 307 -15.00 -12.19 13.38
CA ILE A 307 -15.39 -13.55 13.02
C ILE A 307 -14.30 -14.09 12.10
N ALA A 308 -13.69 -15.22 12.45
CA ALA A 308 -12.55 -15.77 11.74
C ALA A 308 -12.72 -17.28 11.47
N SER A 309 -11.94 -17.76 10.51
CA SER A 309 -11.74 -19.20 10.30
C SER A 309 -11.08 -19.82 11.54
N PRO A 310 -11.59 -20.92 12.10
CA PRO A 310 -11.01 -21.56 13.27
C PRO A 310 -9.69 -22.30 12.99
N VAL A 311 -9.34 -22.50 11.71
CA VAL A 311 -8.13 -23.24 11.30
C VAL A 311 -6.86 -22.42 11.53
N ASP A 312 -6.95 -21.11 11.30
CA ASP A 312 -5.82 -20.19 11.21
C ASP A 312 -6.10 -18.87 11.93
N ALA A 313 -7.08 -18.83 12.84
CA ALA A 313 -7.47 -17.62 13.56
C ALA A 313 -6.29 -17.05 14.38
N PRO A 314 -6.04 -15.73 14.35
CA PRO A 314 -4.95 -15.14 15.12
C PRO A 314 -5.29 -15.12 16.61
N GLU A 315 -4.27 -15.28 17.45
CA GLU A 315 -4.42 -15.18 18.89
C GLU A 315 -4.60 -13.71 19.32
N PRO A 316 -5.54 -13.38 20.24
CA PRO A 316 -5.69 -12.02 20.73
C PRO A 316 -4.43 -11.51 21.46
N LEU A 317 -3.88 -10.38 20.99
CA LEU A 317 -2.64 -9.78 21.49
C LEU A 317 -2.92 -8.67 22.49
N ALA A 318 -2.38 -8.80 23.71
CA ALA A 318 -2.39 -7.74 24.73
C ALA A 318 -1.04 -6.99 24.80
N ASP A 319 0.05 -7.72 24.57
CA ASP A 319 1.43 -7.24 24.51
C ASP A 319 2.06 -7.80 23.23
N PHE A 320 2.63 -6.94 22.39
CA PHE A 320 3.25 -7.37 21.14
C PHE A 320 4.29 -6.35 20.66
N ASP A 321 5.22 -6.82 19.84
CA ASP A 321 6.14 -5.95 19.11
C ASP A 321 5.55 -5.59 17.75
N ALA A 322 5.84 -4.37 17.32
CA ALA A 322 5.39 -3.85 16.04
C ALA A 322 6.44 -2.92 15.44
N THR A 323 6.56 -2.96 14.11
CA THR A 323 7.31 -1.96 13.35
C THR A 323 6.40 -0.76 13.11
N VAL A 324 6.87 0.44 13.43
CA VAL A 324 6.13 1.68 13.19
C VAL A 324 6.92 2.63 12.32
N CYS A 325 6.23 3.30 11.40
CA CYS A 325 6.71 4.52 10.77
C CYS A 325 6.12 5.71 11.53
N TRP A 326 6.98 6.51 12.16
CA TRP A 326 6.57 7.65 12.95
C TRP A 326 6.30 8.87 12.06
N LEU A 327 5.09 9.44 12.19
CA LEU A 327 4.55 10.44 11.25
C LEU A 327 4.40 11.83 11.87
N ALA A 328 4.71 11.98 13.17
CA ALA A 328 4.49 13.20 13.93
C ALA A 328 5.80 13.94 14.24
N GLU A 329 5.75 15.28 14.23
CA GLU A 329 6.89 16.13 14.58
C GLU A 329 7.32 15.96 16.04
N LYS A 330 6.37 15.70 16.94
CA LYS A 330 6.68 15.42 18.34
C LYS A 330 7.31 14.02 18.44
N PRO A 331 8.54 13.88 18.96
CA PRO A 331 9.19 12.58 19.04
C PRO A 331 8.43 11.59 19.93
N LEU A 332 8.41 10.33 19.52
CA LEU A 332 7.91 9.23 20.34
C LEU A 332 8.92 8.90 21.44
N ARG A 333 8.43 8.62 22.65
CA ARG A 333 9.22 8.20 23.81
C ARG A 333 8.56 6.98 24.48
N PRO A 334 9.34 6.10 25.14
CA PRO A 334 8.80 5.08 26.02
C PRO A 334 7.79 5.64 27.02
N GLY A 335 6.72 4.88 27.28
CA GLY A 335 5.63 5.26 28.17
C GLY A 335 4.57 6.17 27.54
N ALA A 336 4.69 6.53 26.25
CA ALA A 336 3.68 7.32 25.56
C ALA A 336 2.32 6.61 25.56
N ARG A 337 1.27 7.34 25.96
CA ARG A 337 -0.12 6.86 25.98
C ARG A 337 -0.86 7.36 24.75
N LEU A 338 -1.25 6.45 23.89
CA LEU A 338 -1.85 6.72 22.58
C LEU A 338 -3.17 5.95 22.44
N LEU A 339 -3.91 6.24 21.38
CA LEU A 339 -4.96 5.35 20.90
C LEU A 339 -4.39 4.47 19.78
N LEU A 340 -4.75 3.19 19.78
CA LEU A 340 -4.46 2.27 18.70
C LEU A 340 -5.76 1.93 17.99
N LYS A 341 -5.80 2.17 16.67
CA LYS A 341 -6.91 1.78 15.81
C LYS A 341 -6.49 0.64 14.90
N HIS A 342 -7.21 -0.48 15.01
CA HIS A 342 -7.01 -1.69 14.22
C HIS A 342 -8.37 -2.18 13.73
N GLY A 343 -8.52 -2.34 12.42
CA GLY A 343 -9.80 -2.63 11.79
C GLY A 343 -10.92 -1.70 12.30
N THR A 344 -11.94 -2.31 12.93
CA THR A 344 -13.12 -1.62 13.46
C THR A 344 -13.00 -1.26 14.95
N ARG A 345 -11.90 -1.66 15.62
CA ARG A 345 -11.60 -1.46 17.04
C ARG A 345 -10.69 -0.24 17.26
N THR A 346 -10.90 0.46 18.37
CA THR A 346 -9.98 1.50 18.85
C THR A 346 -9.81 1.33 20.35
N THR A 347 -8.57 1.17 20.81
CA THR A 347 -8.25 0.89 22.21
C THR A 347 -7.13 1.80 22.70
N GLN A 348 -6.97 1.93 24.02
CA GLN A 348 -5.83 2.63 24.60
C GLN A 348 -4.57 1.77 24.45
N ALA A 349 -3.46 2.40 24.09
CA ALA A 349 -2.16 1.77 23.96
C ALA A 349 -1.11 2.53 24.76
N ILE A 350 -0.17 1.80 25.33
CA ILE A 350 1.04 2.33 25.95
C ILE A 350 2.23 1.79 25.17
N VAL A 351 3.04 2.70 24.65
CA VAL A 351 4.33 2.35 24.04
C VAL A 351 5.29 1.95 25.16
N GLY A 352 5.82 0.75 25.08
CA GLY A 352 6.84 0.22 25.97
C GLY A 352 8.23 0.66 25.53
N THR A 353 9.08 -0.30 25.24
CA THR A 353 10.47 -0.10 24.82
C THR A 353 10.52 0.23 23.33
N LEU A 354 11.38 1.17 22.94
CA LEU A 354 11.80 1.32 21.55
C LEU A 354 12.94 0.32 21.33
N VAL A 355 12.67 -0.78 20.62
CA VAL A 355 13.56 -1.93 20.49
C VAL A 355 14.73 -1.59 19.57
N GLU A 356 14.44 -1.06 18.39
CA GLU A 356 15.44 -0.59 17.44
C GLU A 356 14.88 0.47 16.49
N ARG A 357 15.78 1.22 15.86
CA ARG A 357 15.49 2.16 14.79
C ARG A 357 16.20 1.69 13.53
N PHE A 358 15.46 1.53 12.45
CA PHE A 358 16.01 1.17 11.15
C PHE A 358 16.70 2.37 10.52
N ASP A 359 17.97 2.21 10.16
CA ASP A 359 18.73 3.15 9.33
C ASP A 359 18.52 2.73 7.87
N GLU A 360 17.63 3.43 7.18
CA GLU A 360 17.25 3.14 5.81
C GLU A 360 18.34 3.47 4.78
N GLN A 361 19.42 4.18 5.18
CA GLN A 361 20.57 4.44 4.31
C GLN A 361 21.53 3.25 4.31
N LYS A 362 21.75 2.68 5.49
CA LYS A 362 22.68 1.54 5.68
C LYS A 362 21.98 0.19 5.65
N LEU A 363 20.65 0.17 5.72
CA LEU A 363 19.83 -1.02 5.85
C LEU A 363 20.18 -1.83 7.11
N VAL A 364 20.44 -1.15 8.22
CA VAL A 364 20.80 -1.76 9.52
C VAL A 364 19.95 -1.22 10.65
N ALA A 365 19.66 -2.03 11.66
CA ALA A 365 19.01 -1.59 12.88
C ALA A 365 20.00 -1.03 13.90
N ALA A 366 19.68 0.15 14.45
CA ALA A 366 20.32 0.71 15.63
C ALA A 366 19.51 0.34 16.87
N PRO A 367 20.09 -0.40 17.84
CA PRO A 367 19.33 -0.90 18.99
C PRO A 367 19.01 0.21 19.99
N SER A 368 17.89 0.05 20.71
CA SER A 368 17.49 0.84 21.88
C SER A 368 17.57 2.37 21.69
N PRO A 369 16.91 2.94 20.66
CA PRO A 369 16.88 4.39 20.50
C PRO A 369 16.15 5.06 21.68
N GLU A 370 16.59 6.25 22.08
CA GLU A 370 15.90 7.02 23.14
C GLU A 370 14.53 7.56 22.66
N THR A 371 14.44 7.88 21.37
CA THR A 371 13.25 8.44 20.72
C THR A 371 13.11 7.94 19.28
N LEU A 372 11.90 7.98 18.73
CA LEU A 372 11.68 7.99 17.28
C LEU A 372 11.22 9.39 16.85
N GLU A 373 11.89 9.97 15.86
CA GLU A 373 11.58 11.26 15.28
C GLU A 373 10.74 11.13 14.00
N LEU A 374 10.32 12.25 13.44
CA LEU A 374 9.52 12.27 12.21
C LEU A 374 10.24 11.49 11.09
N ASN A 375 9.50 10.60 10.44
CA ASN A 375 9.93 9.67 9.39
C ASN A 375 10.83 8.51 9.87
N ASP A 376 11.19 8.43 11.15
CA ASP A 376 11.90 7.25 11.65
C ASP A 376 11.00 6.01 11.53
N ILE A 377 11.64 4.90 11.17
CA ILE A 377 11.06 3.58 11.22
C ILE A 377 11.73 2.83 12.36
N GLY A 378 10.95 2.21 13.23
CA GLY A 378 11.50 1.48 14.35
C GLY A 378 10.59 0.40 14.88
N ARG A 379 11.17 -0.62 15.51
CA ARG A 379 10.43 -1.64 16.24
C ARG A 379 10.18 -1.16 17.66
N ILE A 380 8.93 -1.26 18.10
CA ILE A 380 8.49 -0.84 19.43
C ILE A 380 7.68 -1.97 20.07
N SER A 381 7.72 -2.07 21.40
CA SER A 381 6.75 -2.89 22.13
C SER A 381 5.52 -2.07 22.49
N ILE A 382 4.35 -2.68 22.39
CA ILE A 382 3.05 -2.04 22.64
C ILE A 382 2.26 -2.91 23.61
N ARG A 383 1.66 -2.27 24.61
CA ARG A 383 0.62 -2.85 25.45
C ARG A 383 -0.72 -2.17 25.17
N VAL A 384 -1.76 -2.95 24.93
CA VAL A 384 -3.12 -2.45 24.71
C VAL A 384 -4.04 -2.76 25.88
N ALA A 385 -5.04 -1.89 26.11
CA ALA A 385 -6.02 -2.09 27.17
C ALA A 385 -7.04 -3.19 26.84
N GLU A 386 -7.39 -3.32 25.56
CA GLU A 386 -8.24 -4.39 25.04
C GLU A 386 -7.45 -5.21 24.01
N PRO A 387 -7.42 -6.55 24.11
CA PRO A 387 -6.68 -7.38 23.18
C PRO A 387 -7.06 -7.12 21.71
N LEU A 388 -6.06 -7.14 20.84
CA LEU A 388 -6.23 -7.01 19.40
C LEU A 388 -6.27 -8.37 18.74
N VAL A 389 -7.22 -8.57 17.83
CA VAL A 389 -7.26 -9.75 16.96
C VAL A 389 -6.53 -9.38 15.67
N ALA A 390 -5.21 -9.48 15.69
CA ALA A 390 -4.35 -9.04 14.59
C ALA A 390 -3.46 -10.19 14.13
N ASP A 391 -3.28 -10.28 12.82
CA ASP A 391 -2.30 -11.19 12.21
C ASP A 391 -0.91 -10.53 12.22
N ASP A 392 0.14 -11.33 12.03
CA ASP A 392 1.45 -10.78 11.67
C ASP A 392 1.35 -10.10 10.30
N TYR A 393 1.94 -8.90 10.14
CA TYR A 393 1.84 -8.14 8.90
C TYR A 393 2.43 -8.87 7.69
N GLY A 394 3.48 -9.68 7.90
CA GLY A 394 4.07 -10.52 6.86
C GLY A 394 3.17 -11.67 6.42
N VAL A 395 2.22 -12.08 7.26
CA VAL A 395 1.21 -13.09 6.93
C VAL A 395 0.00 -12.44 6.27
N ASN A 396 -0.60 -11.42 6.89
CA ASN A 396 -1.76 -10.70 6.37
C ASN A 396 -1.64 -9.19 6.59
N ARG A 397 -1.42 -8.46 5.50
CA ARG A 397 -1.27 -6.99 5.53
C ARG A 397 -2.53 -6.26 6.01
N HIS A 398 -3.72 -6.77 5.70
CA HIS A 398 -4.97 -6.08 6.01
C HIS A 398 -5.26 -6.09 7.52
N THR A 399 -5.02 -7.23 8.17
CA THR A 399 -5.26 -7.43 9.60
C THR A 399 -3.99 -7.37 10.44
N GLY A 400 -2.82 -7.18 9.85
CA GLY A 400 -1.57 -6.89 10.55
C GLY A 400 -1.20 -5.41 10.58
N SER A 401 -2.01 -4.52 9.99
CA SER A 401 -1.78 -3.07 10.02
C SER A 401 -2.64 -2.35 11.06
N PHE A 402 -2.10 -1.29 11.65
CA PHE A 402 -2.81 -0.44 12.61
C PHE A 402 -2.34 1.02 12.54
N LEU A 403 -3.08 1.91 13.21
CA LEU A 403 -2.69 3.31 13.38
C LEU A 403 -2.50 3.63 14.86
N LEU A 404 -1.46 4.39 15.17
CA LEU A 404 -1.34 5.09 16.46
C LEU A 404 -1.88 6.51 16.29
N ILE A 405 -2.71 6.94 17.23
CA ILE A 405 -3.49 8.17 17.16
C ILE A 405 -3.29 8.95 18.45
N ASP A 406 -3.17 10.27 18.34
CA ASP A 406 -3.16 11.18 19.46
C ASP A 406 -4.54 11.17 20.17
N PRO A 407 -4.63 10.81 21.46
CA PRO A 407 -5.88 10.83 22.19
C PRO A 407 -6.52 12.22 22.29
N ALA A 408 -5.72 13.30 22.25
CA ALA A 408 -6.23 14.66 22.41
C ALA A 408 -6.72 15.25 21.07
N GLY A 409 -5.90 15.17 20.02
CA GLY A 409 -6.19 15.77 18.72
C GLY A 409 -6.85 14.83 17.70
N GLY A 410 -6.82 13.51 17.91
CA GLY A 410 -7.30 12.54 16.92
C GLY A 410 -6.40 12.41 15.68
N ASN A 411 -5.22 13.04 15.70
CA ASN A 411 -4.26 12.99 14.61
C ASN A 411 -3.56 11.63 14.56
N THR A 412 -3.34 11.09 13.36
CA THR A 412 -2.49 9.91 13.16
C THR A 412 -1.03 10.27 13.45
N LEU A 413 -0.43 9.56 14.41
CA LEU A 413 0.95 9.72 14.84
C LEU A 413 1.89 8.68 14.23
N ALA A 414 1.39 7.48 13.94
CA ALA A 414 2.16 6.42 13.31
C ALA A 414 1.29 5.50 12.45
N ALA A 415 1.88 4.94 11.41
CA ALA A 415 1.41 3.73 10.77
C ALA A 415 2.19 2.54 11.36
N GLY A 416 1.51 1.50 11.80
CA GLY A 416 2.10 0.35 12.48
C GLY A 416 1.82 -0.96 11.76
N LEU A 417 2.80 -1.85 11.84
CA LEU A 417 2.82 -3.20 11.27
C LEU A 417 3.09 -4.17 12.43
N VAL A 418 2.16 -5.07 12.71
CA VAL A 418 2.31 -6.07 13.76
C VAL A 418 3.44 -7.04 13.40
N GLY A 419 4.33 -7.32 14.34
CA GLY A 419 5.47 -8.21 14.16
C GLY A 419 6.77 -7.49 13.77
N ASP A 420 7.76 -8.31 13.42
CA ASP A 420 9.13 -7.89 13.07
C ASP A 420 9.33 -7.90 11.56
N VAL A 421 8.83 -6.84 10.92
CA VAL A 421 8.97 -6.66 9.46
C VAL A 421 10.38 -6.19 9.09
N LEU A 422 11.13 -5.61 10.04
CA LEU A 422 12.51 -5.16 9.82
C LEU A 422 13.46 -6.32 9.53
N SER A 423 13.22 -7.47 10.15
CA SER A 423 13.99 -8.71 9.92
C SER A 423 14.08 -9.16 8.46
N ALA A 424 13.18 -8.70 7.59
CA ALA A 424 13.14 -8.99 6.16
C ALA A 424 14.00 -8.03 5.31
N VAL A 425 14.32 -6.84 5.83
CA VAL A 425 15.03 -5.77 5.09
C VAL A 425 16.40 -5.42 5.68
N GLU A 426 16.72 -5.92 6.86
CA GLU A 426 18.03 -5.76 7.49
C GLU A 426 19.12 -6.55 6.75
N VAL A 427 20.16 -5.84 6.33
CA VAL A 427 21.35 -6.39 5.69
C VAL A 427 22.52 -6.28 6.67
N GLY A 428 22.74 -7.32 7.46
CA GLY A 428 23.82 -7.40 8.44
C GLY A 428 23.85 -8.77 9.13
N ASP A 429 24.97 -9.10 9.80
CA ASP A 429 25.08 -10.36 10.54
C ASP A 429 23.98 -10.43 11.60
N LYS A 430 23.04 -11.37 11.42
CA LYS A 430 22.12 -11.81 12.46
C LYS A 430 22.99 -12.45 13.55
N VAL A 431 23.26 -11.71 14.63
CA VAL A 431 24.05 -12.21 15.76
C VAL A 431 23.29 -13.31 16.49
#